data_AF-A0A2H9LDK0-F1
#
_entry.id   AF-A0A2H9LDK0-F1
#
_cell.length_a   1.000
_cell.length_b   1.000
_cell.length_c   1.000
_cell.angle_alpha   90.00
_cell.angle_beta   90.00
_cell.angle_gamma   90.00
#
_symmetry.space_group_name_H-M   'P 1'
#
loop_
_entity.id
_entity.type
_entity.pdbx_description
1 polymer ?
#
loop_
_entity_poly.entity_id
_entity_poly.type
_entity_poly.pdbx_seq_one_letter_code
_entity_poly.pdbx_strand_id
1 'polypeptide(L)'
;MYTLLSKLLLTGKLKFEQGKIVAFDEPFALVPMVSLKKITDDAIAKGQQNIQDVYLEGWIYGLAVTKNLIKLFNLKKFEERYKIAMDIIGVIGFGDYQTLSFKRADHAKFRVIGNPFAKLYYPSKGLKICHYIRGMEAGGGTLVHETIMNNIEFECASETGNDCIHANLAKHRLAEIDKSLVESQLDLNYLLPKQAKILETYGYNPKEFNIDVDNLPKL
;
A
#
# COMPACT_ATOMS: atom_id res chain seq x y z
N MET A 1 8.72 -11.61 13.50
CA MET A 1 9.47 -11.45 12.22
C MET A 1 10.14 -12.76 11.76
N TYR A 2 11.17 -13.28 12.45
CA TYR A 2 11.92 -14.48 12.00
C TYR A 2 11.07 -15.74 11.79
N THR A 3 10.02 -15.95 12.59
CA THR A 3 9.11 -17.09 12.46
C THR A 3 8.35 -17.12 11.13
N LEU A 4 7.95 -15.95 10.60
CA LEU A 4 7.24 -15.87 9.31
C LEU A 4 8.18 -16.16 8.15
N LEU A 5 9.36 -15.54 8.13
CA LEU A 5 10.35 -15.74 7.08
C LEU A 5 10.79 -17.21 7.01
N SER A 6 11.08 -17.82 8.16
CA SER A 6 11.38 -19.25 8.24
C SER A 6 10.22 -20.11 7.75
N LYS A 7 8.97 -19.76 8.09
CA LYS A 7 7.78 -20.46 7.59
C LYS A 7 7.65 -20.35 6.08
N LEU A 8 7.87 -19.17 5.49
CA LEU A 8 7.85 -18.96 4.04
C LEU A 8 8.92 -19.79 3.33
N LEU A 9 10.14 -19.83 3.88
CA LEU A 9 11.23 -20.66 3.35
C LEU A 9 10.91 -22.16 3.45
N LEU A 10 10.50 -22.64 4.62
CA LEU A 10 10.22 -24.06 4.87
C LEU A 10 9.02 -24.58 4.06
N THR A 11 8.04 -23.72 3.78
CA THR A 11 6.89 -24.08 2.94
C THR A 11 7.15 -23.92 1.44
N GLY A 12 8.37 -23.49 1.05
CA GLY A 12 8.73 -23.22 -0.34
C GLY A 12 7.97 -22.04 -0.94
N LYS A 13 7.45 -21.13 -0.11
CA LYS A 13 6.71 -19.94 -0.52
C LYS A 13 7.58 -18.69 -0.65
N LEU A 14 8.81 -18.79 -0.17
CA LEU A 14 9.95 -17.99 -0.61
C LEU A 14 11.06 -18.96 -1.04
N LYS A 15 11.51 -18.86 -2.29
CA LYS A 15 12.58 -19.70 -2.86
C LYS A 15 13.68 -18.82 -3.43
N PHE A 16 14.91 -19.21 -3.15
CA PHE A 16 16.11 -18.67 -3.79
C PHE A 16 16.67 -19.77 -4.68
N GLU A 17 16.57 -19.57 -5.99
CA GLU A 17 17.11 -20.48 -7.00
C GLU A 17 18.16 -19.71 -7.82
N GLN A 18 19.02 -20.41 -8.57
CA GLN A 18 20.07 -19.76 -9.34
C GLN A 18 19.47 -18.73 -10.32
N GLY A 19 19.79 -17.45 -10.12
CA GLY A 19 19.34 -16.34 -10.96
C GLY A 19 17.87 -15.91 -10.76
N LYS A 20 17.14 -16.44 -9.77
CA LYS A 20 15.74 -16.03 -9.52
C LYS A 20 15.34 -16.11 -8.04
N ILE A 21 14.52 -15.16 -7.62
CA ILE A 21 13.79 -15.21 -6.35
C ILE A 21 12.33 -15.46 -6.71
N VAL A 22 11.69 -16.42 -6.03
CA VAL A 22 10.26 -16.68 -6.19
C VAL A 22 9.59 -16.47 -4.84
N ALA A 23 8.64 -15.55 -4.78
CA ALA A 23 7.85 -15.27 -3.59
C ALA A 23 6.37 -15.41 -3.93
N PHE A 24 5.61 -16.15 -3.12
CA PHE A 24 4.18 -16.39 -3.32
C PHE A 24 3.84 -16.96 -4.71
N ASP A 25 4.71 -17.85 -5.21
CA ASP A 25 4.62 -18.48 -6.54
C ASP A 25 4.78 -17.48 -7.73
N GLU A 26 5.30 -16.28 -7.48
CA GLU A 26 5.62 -15.28 -8.51
C GLU A 26 7.11 -14.88 -8.52
N PRO A 27 7.67 -14.48 -9.69
CA PRO A 27 9.01 -13.88 -9.75
C PRO A 27 9.11 -12.64 -8.87
N PHE A 28 10.17 -12.56 -8.08
CA PHE A 28 10.43 -11.45 -7.18
C PHE A 28 11.82 -10.86 -7.42
N ALA A 29 11.98 -9.56 -7.19
CA ALA A 29 13.25 -8.87 -7.31
C ALA A 29 13.50 -7.99 -6.08
N LEU A 30 14.75 -7.95 -5.63
CA LEU A 30 15.20 -7.01 -4.61
C LEU A 30 15.65 -5.72 -5.30
N VAL A 31 15.00 -4.61 -4.96
CA VAL A 31 15.30 -3.29 -5.53
C VAL A 31 15.85 -2.38 -4.42
N PRO A 32 17.04 -1.77 -4.60
CA PRO A 32 17.57 -0.82 -3.63
C PRO A 32 16.64 0.40 -3.46
N MET A 33 16.51 0.90 -2.22
CA MET A 33 15.67 2.06 -1.93
C MET A 33 16.08 3.33 -2.68
N VAL A 34 17.36 3.47 -3.05
CA VAL A 34 17.84 4.58 -3.88
C VAL A 34 17.18 4.60 -5.27
N SER A 35 16.83 3.44 -5.82
CA SER A 35 16.10 3.34 -7.08
C SER A 35 14.65 3.82 -6.90
N LEU A 36 13.99 3.42 -5.81
CA LEU A 36 12.66 3.93 -5.46
C LEU A 36 12.68 5.44 -5.19
N LYS A 37 13.77 5.94 -4.59
CA LYS A 37 13.98 7.37 -4.37
C LYS A 37 14.01 8.11 -5.70
N LYS A 38 14.79 7.63 -6.67
CA LYS A 38 14.87 8.22 -8.01
C LYS A 38 13.51 8.25 -8.71
N ILE A 39 12.74 7.15 -8.66
CA ILE A 39 11.38 7.11 -9.22
C ILE A 39 10.48 8.18 -8.59
N THR A 40 10.58 8.33 -7.27
CA THR A 40 9.80 9.30 -6.51
C THR A 40 10.21 10.74 -6.83
N ASP A 41 11.52 11.03 -6.88
CA ASP A 41 12.05 12.33 -7.27
C ASP A 41 11.60 12.72 -8.69
N ASP A 42 11.71 11.78 -9.65
CA ASP A 42 11.31 11.99 -11.04
C ASP A 42 9.79 12.25 -11.15
N ALA A 43 8.97 11.60 -10.31
CA ALA A 43 7.54 11.84 -10.25
C ALA A 43 7.19 13.20 -9.65
N ILE A 44 7.83 13.59 -8.54
CA ILE A 44 7.66 14.91 -7.92
C ILE A 44 8.03 16.01 -8.91
N ALA A 45 9.14 15.86 -9.64
CA ALA A 45 9.59 16.84 -10.63
C ALA A 45 8.61 17.03 -11.81
N LYS A 46 7.83 15.99 -12.15
CA LYS A 46 6.83 16.03 -13.22
C LYS A 46 5.43 16.45 -12.75
N GLY A 47 5.22 16.52 -11.44
CA GLY A 47 4.02 17.06 -10.82
C GLY A 47 3.00 16.01 -10.38
N GLN A 48 1.83 16.51 -9.98
CA GLN A 48 0.86 15.74 -9.19
C GLN A 48 0.39 14.46 -9.88
N GLN A 49 0.14 14.49 -11.18
CA GLN A 49 -0.33 13.30 -11.91
C GLN A 49 0.69 12.15 -11.84
N ASN A 50 1.98 12.43 -11.99
CA ASN A 50 3.02 11.41 -11.88
C ASN A 50 3.18 10.89 -10.44
N ILE A 51 2.92 11.71 -9.43
CA ILE A 51 2.83 11.24 -8.04
C ILE A 51 1.67 10.24 -7.90
N GLN A 52 0.51 10.52 -8.51
CA GLN A 52 -0.63 9.59 -8.51
C GLN A 52 -0.32 8.29 -9.26
N ASP A 53 0.48 8.33 -10.32
CA ASP A 53 0.95 7.12 -11.01
C ASP A 53 1.84 6.27 -10.09
N VAL A 54 2.79 6.87 -9.39
CA VAL A 54 3.64 6.14 -8.41
C VAL A 54 2.80 5.55 -7.28
N TYR A 55 1.78 6.28 -6.80
CA TYR A 55 0.81 5.76 -5.85
C TYR A 55 0.06 4.54 -6.41
N LEU A 56 -0.39 4.61 -7.67
CA LEU A 56 -1.13 3.54 -8.33
C LEU A 56 -0.26 2.28 -8.54
N GLU A 57 1.02 2.44 -8.90
CA GLU A 57 1.97 1.32 -9.00
C GLU A 57 2.15 0.62 -7.64
N GLY A 58 2.26 1.40 -6.57
CA GLY A 58 2.23 0.87 -5.20
C GLY A 58 0.93 0.11 -4.94
N TRP A 59 -0.21 0.70 -5.30
CA TRP A 59 -1.53 0.10 -5.11
C TRP A 59 -1.68 -1.24 -5.82
N ILE A 60 -1.23 -1.35 -7.08
CA ILE A 60 -1.21 -2.60 -7.84
C ILE A 60 -0.36 -3.65 -7.13
N TYR A 61 0.84 -3.27 -6.67
CA TYR A 61 1.73 -4.17 -5.93
C TYR A 61 1.05 -4.70 -4.65
N GLY A 62 0.46 -3.82 -3.85
CA GLY A 62 -0.25 -4.19 -2.62
C GLY A 62 -1.44 -5.12 -2.87
N LEU A 63 -2.21 -4.84 -3.94
CA LEU A 63 -3.33 -5.67 -4.37
C LEU A 63 -2.85 -7.07 -4.78
N ALA A 64 -1.83 -7.16 -5.64
CA ALA A 64 -1.31 -8.42 -6.16
C ALA A 64 -0.75 -9.31 -5.05
N VAL A 65 0.12 -8.75 -4.19
CA VAL A 65 0.69 -9.47 -3.05
C VAL A 65 -0.41 -10.00 -2.14
N THR A 66 -1.38 -9.15 -1.77
CA THR A 66 -2.46 -9.55 -0.86
C THR A 66 -3.37 -10.62 -1.46
N LYS A 67 -3.70 -10.54 -2.76
CA LYS A 67 -4.44 -11.58 -3.47
C LYS A 67 -3.72 -12.92 -3.39
N ASN A 68 -2.41 -12.93 -3.63
CA ASN A 68 -1.60 -14.14 -3.58
C ASN A 68 -1.51 -14.70 -2.17
N LEU A 69 -1.39 -13.86 -1.14
CA LEU A 69 -1.44 -14.28 0.26
C LEU A 69 -2.77 -14.93 0.64
N ILE A 70 -3.89 -14.29 0.26
CA ILE A 70 -5.24 -14.81 0.53
C ILE A 70 -5.40 -16.20 -0.10
N LYS A 71 -5.02 -16.34 -1.38
CA LYS A 71 -5.07 -17.60 -2.11
C LYS A 71 -4.17 -18.66 -1.48
N LEU A 72 -2.92 -18.28 -1.19
CA LEU A 72 -1.89 -19.17 -0.69
C LEU A 72 -2.23 -19.76 0.69
N PHE A 73 -2.69 -18.91 1.61
CA PHE A 73 -3.00 -19.32 2.98
C PHE A 73 -4.48 -19.65 3.19
N ASN A 74 -5.29 -19.60 2.12
CA ASN A 74 -6.74 -19.83 2.16
C ASN A 74 -7.42 -18.96 3.23
N LEU A 75 -7.07 -17.67 3.28
CA LEU A 75 -7.49 -16.74 4.33
C LEU A 75 -8.93 -16.30 4.12
N LYS A 76 -9.84 -16.74 4.98
CA LYS A 76 -11.27 -16.44 4.84
C LYS A 76 -11.72 -15.27 5.68
N LYS A 77 -11.19 -15.15 6.91
CA LYS A 77 -11.65 -14.13 7.87
C LYS A 77 -10.85 -12.85 7.77
N PHE A 78 -11.52 -11.73 8.05
CA PHE A 78 -10.91 -10.40 8.06
C PHE A 78 -9.68 -10.32 8.95
N GLU A 79 -9.77 -10.82 10.18
CA GLU A 79 -8.70 -10.75 11.18
C GLU A 79 -7.47 -11.58 10.76
N GLU A 80 -7.70 -12.71 10.08
CA GLU A 80 -6.64 -13.55 9.54
C GLU A 80 -5.91 -12.85 8.39
N ARG A 81 -6.68 -12.25 7.46
CA ARG A 81 -6.13 -11.46 6.34
C ARG A 81 -5.33 -10.27 6.86
N TYR A 82 -5.89 -9.52 7.81
CA TYR A 82 -5.23 -8.36 8.39
C TYR A 82 -3.93 -8.75 9.08
N LYS A 83 -3.96 -9.76 9.96
CA LYS A 83 -2.76 -10.21 10.68
C LYS A 83 -1.65 -10.65 9.73
N ILE A 84 -1.97 -11.49 8.73
CA ILE A 84 -0.96 -11.96 7.77
C ILE A 84 -0.45 -10.81 6.90
N ALA A 85 -1.30 -9.88 6.47
CA ALA A 85 -0.86 -8.71 5.72
C ALA A 85 0.11 -7.84 6.52
N MET A 86 -0.17 -7.61 7.81
CA MET A 86 0.70 -6.86 8.71
C MET A 86 2.02 -7.60 9.00
N ASP A 87 1.98 -8.92 9.15
CA ASP A 87 3.18 -9.75 9.30
C ASP A 87 4.06 -9.67 8.04
N ILE A 88 3.45 -9.66 6.86
CA ILE A 88 4.16 -9.59 5.58
C ILE A 88 4.74 -8.20 5.31
N ILE A 89 3.97 -7.12 5.54
CA ILE A 89 4.48 -5.76 5.29
C ILE A 89 5.68 -5.43 6.19
N GLY A 90 5.71 -5.96 7.42
CA GLY A 90 6.86 -5.85 8.32
C GLY A 90 8.13 -6.57 7.85
N VAL A 91 8.04 -7.54 6.93
CA VAL A 91 9.22 -8.21 6.34
C VAL A 91 9.65 -7.62 4.99
N ILE A 92 8.83 -6.79 4.34
CA ILE A 92 9.14 -6.19 3.03
C ILE A 92 10.22 -5.09 3.15
N GLY A 93 10.47 -4.58 4.36
CA GLY A 93 11.63 -3.72 4.65
C GLY A 93 11.36 -2.22 4.63
N PHE A 94 10.10 -1.79 4.71
CA PHE A 94 9.72 -0.37 4.80
C PHE A 94 9.61 0.17 6.24
N GLY A 95 10.03 -0.61 7.23
CA GLY A 95 9.94 -0.28 8.65
C GLY A 95 9.10 -1.30 9.42
N ASP A 96 9.00 -1.12 10.74
CA ASP A 96 8.16 -1.96 11.58
C ASP A 96 6.77 -1.34 11.72
N TYR A 97 5.73 -2.15 11.55
CA TYR A 97 4.35 -1.66 11.48
C TYR A 97 3.62 -1.95 12.79
N GLN A 98 3.28 -0.88 13.51
CA GLN A 98 2.46 -0.94 14.71
C GLN A 98 1.03 -0.53 14.39
N THR A 99 0.08 -1.45 14.52
CA THR A 99 -1.35 -1.15 14.41
C THR A 99 -1.80 -0.23 15.54
N LEU A 100 -2.42 0.90 15.21
CA LEU A 100 -2.99 1.84 16.18
C LEU A 100 -4.50 1.61 16.34
N SER A 101 -5.22 1.44 15.22
CA SER A 101 -6.63 1.09 15.21
C SER A 101 -7.01 0.46 13.88
N PHE A 102 -8.03 -0.41 13.89
CA PHE A 102 -8.58 -0.96 12.65
C PHE A 102 -10.04 -1.39 12.84
N LYS A 103 -10.82 -1.26 11.78
CA LYS A 103 -12.22 -1.71 11.70
C LYS A 103 -12.52 -2.16 10.26
N ARG A 104 -13.08 -3.36 10.12
CA ARG A 104 -13.42 -3.95 8.81
C ARG A 104 -14.28 -2.99 7.99
N ALA A 105 -13.98 -2.89 6.70
CA ALA A 105 -14.63 -2.00 5.74
C ALA A 105 -14.67 -0.50 6.12
N ASP A 106 -13.88 -0.07 7.10
CA ASP A 106 -13.90 1.30 7.62
C ASP A 106 -12.52 1.95 7.57
N HIS A 107 -11.56 1.44 8.37
CA HIS A 107 -10.20 1.98 8.40
C HIS A 107 -9.17 0.99 8.93
N ALA A 108 -7.89 1.24 8.64
CA ALA A 108 -6.75 0.73 9.37
C ALA A 108 -5.70 1.83 9.50
N LYS A 109 -5.38 2.22 10.74
CA LYS A 109 -4.39 3.24 11.08
C LYS A 109 -3.20 2.58 11.76
N PHE A 110 -1.99 2.92 11.33
CA PHE A 110 -0.78 2.31 11.82
C PHE A 110 0.39 3.30 11.81
N ARG A 111 1.35 3.01 12.67
CA ARG A 111 2.65 3.70 12.76
C ARG A 111 3.68 2.85 12.04
N VAL A 112 4.46 3.46 11.16
CA VAL A 112 5.62 2.84 10.50
C VAL A 112 6.87 3.34 11.19
N ILE A 113 7.41 2.50 12.08
CA ILE A 113 8.55 2.81 12.93
C ILE A 113 9.82 2.70 12.10
N GLY A 114 10.60 3.78 12.11
CA GLY A 114 11.92 3.80 11.49
C GLY A 114 11.92 3.59 9.99
N ASN A 115 10.90 4.06 9.26
CA ASN A 115 10.79 3.92 7.81
C ASN A 115 12.07 4.39 7.09
N PRO A 116 12.89 3.47 6.55
CA PRO A 116 14.18 3.80 5.97
C PRO A 116 14.05 4.59 4.67
N PHE A 117 12.96 4.39 3.91
CA PHE A 117 12.72 5.15 2.68
C PHE A 117 12.44 6.62 2.97
N ALA A 118 11.56 6.90 3.93
CA ALA A 118 11.27 8.27 4.36
C ALA A 118 12.48 9.00 4.93
N LYS A 119 13.34 8.28 5.66
CA LYS A 119 14.59 8.82 6.21
C LYS A 119 15.61 9.24 5.15
N LEU A 120 15.53 8.75 3.91
CA LEU A 120 16.37 9.23 2.81
C LEU A 120 16.13 10.71 2.45
N TYR A 121 15.00 11.26 2.87
CA TYR A 121 14.62 12.66 2.63
C TYR A 121 14.78 13.53 3.87
N TYR A 122 15.13 12.96 5.03
CA TYR A 122 15.23 13.74 6.26
C TYR A 122 16.53 14.59 6.29
N PRO A 123 16.46 15.87 6.70
CA PRO A 123 15.26 16.65 7.00
C PRO A 123 14.62 17.24 5.73
N SER A 124 13.32 17.06 5.57
CA SER A 124 12.49 17.73 4.57
C SER A 124 11.41 18.55 5.25
N LYS A 125 11.04 19.70 4.67
CA LYS A 125 9.98 20.56 5.22
C LYS A 125 8.69 20.33 4.44
N GLY A 126 7.65 19.83 5.11
CA GLY A 126 6.30 19.72 4.51
C GLY A 126 6.13 18.60 3.48
N LEU A 127 7.13 17.73 3.28
CA LEU A 127 7.14 16.76 2.18
C LEU A 127 6.80 15.35 2.68
N LYS A 128 5.57 14.93 2.44
CA LYS A 128 5.09 13.56 2.65
C LYS A 128 5.40 12.71 1.41
N ILE A 129 6.53 12.00 1.46
CA ILE A 129 7.16 11.35 0.29
C ILE A 129 6.70 9.91 0.05
N CYS A 130 5.93 9.31 0.96
CA CYS A 130 5.63 7.88 0.96
C CYS A 130 4.61 7.45 -0.11
N HIS A 131 4.57 8.10 -1.29
CA HIS A 131 3.56 7.89 -2.33
C HIS A 131 3.37 6.42 -2.72
N TYR A 132 4.47 5.72 -3.02
CA TYR A 132 4.44 4.29 -3.35
C TYR A 132 3.99 3.42 -2.17
N ILE A 133 4.49 3.71 -0.96
CA ILE A 133 4.19 2.95 0.26
C ILE A 133 2.71 3.11 0.64
N ARG A 134 2.18 4.34 0.60
CA ARG A 134 0.75 4.63 0.77
C ARG A 134 -0.09 3.86 -0.25
N GLY A 135 0.36 3.83 -1.50
CA GLY A 135 -0.25 3.03 -2.56
C GLY A 135 -0.33 1.55 -2.18
N MET A 136 0.82 0.94 -1.87
CA MET A 136 0.95 -0.45 -1.45
C MET A 136 0.02 -0.81 -0.29
N GLU A 137 0.00 0.02 0.74
CA GLU A 137 -0.86 -0.19 1.90
C GLU A 137 -2.35 -0.13 1.53
N ALA A 138 -2.76 0.83 0.70
CA ALA A 138 -4.14 0.97 0.24
C ALA A 138 -4.59 -0.18 -0.66
N GLY A 139 -3.71 -0.64 -1.57
CA GLY A 139 -3.98 -1.76 -2.47
C GLY A 139 -4.19 -3.06 -1.70
N GLY A 140 -3.31 -3.36 -0.75
CA GLY A 140 -3.48 -4.51 0.14
C GLY A 140 -4.70 -4.33 1.06
N GLY A 141 -4.87 -3.13 1.61
CA GLY A 141 -6.01 -2.74 2.42
C GLY A 141 -7.34 -2.97 1.72
N THR A 142 -7.41 -2.76 0.41
CA THR A 142 -8.63 -2.96 -0.39
C THR A 142 -9.11 -4.41 -0.34
N LEU A 143 -8.21 -5.39 -0.47
CA LEU A 143 -8.56 -6.81 -0.38
C LEU A 143 -8.75 -7.31 1.05
N VAL A 144 -8.02 -6.74 2.01
CA VAL A 144 -8.21 -7.08 3.43
C VAL A 144 -9.59 -6.61 3.90
N HIS A 145 -9.96 -5.36 3.58
CA HIS A 145 -11.21 -4.76 4.02
C HIS A 145 -12.41 -5.11 3.14
N GLU A 146 -12.20 -5.68 1.95
CA GLU A 146 -13.24 -5.96 0.95
C GLU A 146 -14.05 -4.70 0.60
N THR A 147 -13.36 -3.56 0.52
CA THR A 147 -13.91 -2.27 0.11
C THR A 147 -12.76 -1.43 -0.43
N ILE A 148 -13.04 -0.45 -1.29
CA ILE A 148 -12.00 0.45 -1.80
C ILE A 148 -11.39 1.24 -0.64
N MET A 149 -10.08 1.10 -0.48
CA MET A 149 -9.30 1.82 0.51
C MET A 149 -8.32 2.74 -0.21
N ASN A 150 -8.16 3.96 0.29
CA ASN A 150 -7.07 4.85 -0.06
C ASN A 150 -6.30 5.26 1.18
N ASN A 151 -5.05 5.67 1.02
CA ASN A 151 -4.15 5.90 2.16
C ASN A 151 -3.71 7.36 2.26
N ILE A 152 -3.82 7.89 3.48
CA ILE A 152 -3.35 9.21 3.88
C ILE A 152 -2.19 9.05 4.86
N GLU A 153 -1.09 9.74 4.59
CA GLU A 153 0.01 9.92 5.54
C GLU A 153 -0.24 11.20 6.35
N PHE A 154 -0.39 11.05 7.67
CA PHE A 154 -0.59 12.16 8.61
C PHE A 154 0.75 12.75 9.06
N GLU A 155 1.73 11.88 9.30
CA GLU A 155 3.08 12.24 9.73
C GLU A 155 4.08 11.45 8.90
N CYS A 156 5.21 12.06 8.51
CA CYS A 156 6.26 11.39 7.75
C CYS A 156 7.61 11.52 8.46
N ALA A 157 8.40 10.45 8.46
CA ALA A 157 9.76 10.45 9.01
C ALA A 157 10.72 11.34 8.20
N SER A 158 10.37 11.72 6.96
CA SER A 158 11.10 12.74 6.21
C SER A 158 11.02 14.12 6.88
N GLU A 159 9.95 14.39 7.65
CA GLU A 159 9.71 15.64 8.38
C GLU A 159 10.19 15.53 9.83
N THR A 160 9.86 14.42 10.49
CA THR A 160 10.06 14.22 11.94
C THR A 160 11.39 13.54 12.30
N GLY A 161 12.01 12.84 11.34
CA GLY A 161 13.20 12.00 11.56
C GLY A 161 12.94 10.65 12.22
N ASN A 162 11.69 10.40 12.66
CA ASN A 162 11.35 9.24 13.47
C ASN A 162 10.47 8.25 12.71
N ASP A 163 9.15 8.48 12.75
CA ASP A 163 8.13 7.53 12.32
C ASP A 163 7.19 8.18 11.29
N CYS A 164 6.50 7.34 10.53
CA CYS A 164 5.33 7.76 9.75
C CYS A 164 4.03 7.30 10.42
N ILE A 165 2.96 8.08 10.25
CA ILE A 165 1.60 7.69 10.65
C ILE A 165 0.72 7.64 9.40
N HIS A 166 0.27 6.45 9.03
CA HIS A 166 -0.55 6.22 7.84
C HIS A 166 -1.93 5.72 8.24
N ALA A 167 -2.93 5.96 7.39
CA ALA A 167 -4.21 5.27 7.50
C ALA A 167 -4.78 4.91 6.14
N ASN A 168 -5.13 3.64 5.99
CA ASN A 168 -6.06 3.18 4.97
C ASN A 168 -7.47 3.56 5.39
N LEU A 169 -8.18 4.30 4.55
CA LEU A 169 -9.50 4.85 4.82
C LEU A 169 -10.45 4.48 3.68
N ALA A 170 -11.66 4.03 4.06
CA ALA A 170 -12.77 3.93 3.13
C ALA A 170 -13.24 5.34 2.69
N LYS A 171 -13.96 5.41 1.58
CA LYS A 171 -14.41 6.68 0.97
C LYS A 171 -15.12 7.62 1.95
N HIS A 172 -16.02 7.09 2.80
CA HIS A 172 -16.74 7.92 3.77
C HIS A 172 -15.82 8.52 4.84
N ARG A 173 -14.75 7.82 5.23
CA ARG A 173 -13.77 8.34 6.20
C ARG A 173 -12.89 9.43 5.64
N LEU A 174 -12.58 9.41 4.34
CA LEU A 174 -11.84 10.50 3.70
C LEU A 174 -12.58 11.84 3.79
N ALA A 175 -13.92 11.82 3.77
CA ALA A 175 -14.74 13.03 3.93
C ALA A 175 -14.70 13.62 5.35
N GLU A 176 -14.24 12.86 6.34
CA GLU A 176 -14.09 13.29 7.74
C GLU A 176 -12.68 13.87 8.02
N ILE A 177 -11.74 13.73 7.09
CA ILE A 177 -10.37 14.26 7.20
C ILE A 177 -10.31 15.67 6.63
N ASP A 178 -9.33 16.45 7.11
CA ASP A 178 -9.00 17.75 6.52
C ASP A 178 -8.85 17.65 5.00
N LYS A 179 -9.69 18.41 4.29
CA LYS A 179 -9.78 18.36 2.84
C LYS A 179 -8.45 18.71 2.16
N SER A 180 -7.71 19.68 2.68
CA SER A 180 -6.42 20.10 2.11
C SER A 180 -5.36 19.00 2.24
N LEU A 181 -5.39 18.25 3.34
CA LEU A 181 -4.52 17.08 3.52
C LEU A 181 -4.85 15.98 2.52
N VAL A 182 -6.14 15.71 2.27
CA VAL A 182 -6.56 14.70 1.30
C VAL A 182 -6.20 15.11 -0.13
N GLU A 183 -6.56 16.32 -0.54
CA GLU A 183 -6.35 16.82 -1.91
C GLU A 183 -4.86 17.02 -2.25
N SER A 184 -4.01 17.30 -1.26
CA SER A 184 -2.55 17.34 -1.50
C SER A 184 -1.95 15.95 -1.78
N GLN A 185 -2.62 14.87 -1.37
CA GLN A 185 -2.07 13.52 -1.42
C GLN A 185 -2.74 12.59 -2.44
N LEU A 186 -4.01 12.82 -2.74
CA LEU A 186 -4.84 11.94 -3.56
C LEU A 186 -5.68 12.75 -4.55
N ASP A 187 -5.66 12.34 -5.81
CA ASP A 187 -6.65 12.75 -6.80
C ASP A 187 -7.63 11.59 -7.02
N LEU A 188 -8.75 11.60 -6.29
CA LEU A 188 -9.72 10.51 -6.36
C LEU A 188 -10.44 10.42 -7.70
N ASN A 189 -10.56 11.54 -8.44
CA ASN A 189 -11.14 11.54 -9.78
C ASN A 189 -10.23 10.83 -10.78
N TYR A 190 -8.91 10.94 -10.58
CA TYR A 190 -7.91 10.21 -11.35
C TYR A 190 -7.78 8.75 -10.92
N LEU A 191 -7.74 8.48 -9.61
CA LEU A 191 -7.43 7.17 -9.04
C LEU A 191 -8.58 6.16 -9.15
N LEU A 192 -9.81 6.54 -8.79
CA LEU A 192 -10.93 5.59 -8.68
C LEU A 192 -11.27 4.89 -10.02
N PRO A 193 -11.32 5.58 -11.18
CA PRO A 193 -11.53 4.91 -12.47
C PRO A 193 -10.45 3.88 -12.80
N LYS A 194 -9.19 4.19 -12.48
CA LYS A 194 -8.06 3.27 -12.74
C LYS A 194 -8.08 2.08 -11.79
N GLN A 195 -8.33 2.31 -10.50
CA GLN A 195 -8.49 1.25 -9.51
C GLN A 195 -9.64 0.30 -9.87
N ALA A 196 -10.78 0.83 -10.32
CA ALA A 196 -11.89 0.01 -10.81
C ALA A 196 -11.47 -0.89 -11.98
N LYS A 197 -10.83 -0.31 -13.00
CA LYS A 197 -10.33 -1.06 -14.16
C LYS A 197 -9.30 -2.13 -13.75
N ILE A 198 -8.42 -1.83 -12.81
CA ILE A 198 -7.45 -2.80 -12.29
C ILE A 198 -8.16 -3.93 -11.54
N LEU A 199 -9.18 -3.64 -10.72
CA LEU A 199 -9.97 -4.69 -10.06
C LEU A 199 -10.57 -5.66 -11.09
N GLU A 200 -11.12 -5.13 -12.18
CA GLU A 200 -11.65 -5.94 -13.29
C GLU A 200 -10.58 -6.82 -13.92
N THR A 201 -9.37 -6.30 -14.19
CA THR A 201 -8.28 -7.13 -14.74
C THR A 201 -7.81 -8.22 -13.78
N TYR A 202 -8.01 -8.03 -12.48
CA TYR A 202 -7.74 -9.02 -11.45
C TYR A 202 -8.93 -9.97 -11.18
N GLY A 203 -10.02 -9.85 -11.95
CA GLY A 203 -11.19 -10.73 -11.88
C GLY A 203 -12.19 -10.37 -10.78
N TYR A 204 -12.17 -9.14 -10.29
CA TYR A 204 -13.10 -8.61 -9.30
C TYR A 204 -14.16 -7.73 -9.95
N ASN A 205 -15.35 -7.67 -9.35
CA ASN A 205 -16.36 -6.67 -9.71
C ASN A 205 -16.16 -5.41 -8.86
N PRO A 206 -15.83 -4.24 -9.43
CA PRO A 206 -15.60 -3.00 -8.67
C PRO A 206 -16.76 -2.59 -7.75
N LYS A 207 -18.01 -2.96 -8.10
CA LYS A 207 -19.18 -2.66 -7.26
C LYS A 207 -19.13 -3.39 -5.91
N GLU A 208 -18.49 -4.56 -5.83
CA GLU A 208 -18.27 -5.30 -4.57
C GLU A 208 -17.33 -4.54 -3.63
N PHE A 209 -16.53 -3.61 -4.16
CA PHE A 209 -15.61 -2.78 -3.40
C PHE A 209 -16.17 -1.37 -3.13
N ASN A 210 -17.49 -1.18 -3.25
CA ASN A 210 -18.16 0.12 -3.06
C ASN A 210 -17.64 1.23 -3.98
N ILE A 211 -17.21 0.87 -5.20
CA ILE A 211 -16.89 1.83 -6.25
C ILE A 211 -18.16 2.07 -7.08
N ASP A 212 -18.59 3.33 -7.12
CA ASP A 212 -19.71 3.79 -7.93
C ASP A 212 -19.28 4.03 -9.38
N VAL A 213 -19.11 2.93 -10.12
CA VAL A 213 -18.62 2.94 -11.52
C VAL A 213 -19.51 3.74 -12.47
N ASP A 214 -20.79 3.89 -12.15
CA ASP A 214 -21.77 4.59 -12.99
C ASP A 214 -21.56 6.13 -12.94
N ASN A 215 -20.89 6.61 -11.90
CA ASN A 215 -20.58 8.03 -11.66
C ASN A 215 -19.09 8.37 -11.77
N LEU A 216 -18.25 7.46 -12.28
CA LEU A 216 -16.83 7.73 -12.48
C LEU A 216 -16.57 8.61 -13.72
N PRO A 217 -15.56 9.50 -13.68
CA PRO A 217 -15.06 10.15 -14.89
C PRO A 217 -14.69 9.11 -15.94
N LYS A 218 -15.10 9.36 -17.19
CA LYS A 218 -14.68 8.51 -18.33
C LYS A 218 -13.20 8.79 -18.62
N LEU A 219 -12.40 7.73 -18.60
CA LEU A 219 -10.98 7.74 -18.98
C LEU A 219 -10.80 7.86 -20.49
#